data_AF-A0A7G5F6I2-F1
#
_entry.id   AF-A0A7G5F6I2-F1
#
_cell.length_a   1.000
_cell.length_b   1.000
_cell.length_c   1.000
_cell.angle_alpha   90.00
_cell.angle_beta   90.00
_cell.angle_gamma   90.00
#
_symmetry.space_group_name_H-M   'P 1'
#
loop_
_entity.id
_entity.type
_entity.pdbx_description
1 polymer ?
#
loop_
_entity_poly.entity_id
_entity_poly.type
_entity_poly.pdbx_seq_one_letter_code
_entity_poly.pdbx_strand_id
1 'polypeptide(L)'
;MPDQRHHMLFATMWNTGIRIGEARTLTPESFDLEGLRPFVRVLSEKVRARRGRPPKDEVRLVPLTDASFVRQMESWMVTTRPAGGRSRMRQCATG
;
A
#
# COMPACT_ATOMS: atom_id res chain seq x y z
N MET A 1 -19.56 12.52 -5.56
CA MET A 1 -18.34 12.23 -6.34
C MET A 1 -17.64 11.06 -5.68
N PRO A 2 -17.33 9.94 -6.36
CA PRO A 2 -16.59 8.86 -5.73
C PRO A 2 -15.14 9.31 -5.60
N ASP A 3 -14.69 9.63 -4.39
CA ASP A 3 -13.30 10.04 -4.18
C ASP A 3 -12.37 8.89 -4.56
N GLN A 4 -11.35 9.19 -5.37
CA GLN A 4 -10.40 8.18 -5.83
C GLN A 4 -9.68 7.49 -4.65
N ARG A 5 -9.54 8.20 -3.52
CA ARG A 5 -9.06 7.64 -2.25
C ARG A 5 -9.96 6.53 -1.69
N HIS A 6 -11.29 6.71 -1.72
CA HIS A 6 -12.23 5.69 -1.26
C HIS A 6 -12.21 4.49 -2.19
N HIS A 7 -12.15 4.72 -3.51
CA HIS A 7 -12.03 3.65 -4.48
C HIS A 7 -10.77 2.79 -4.25
N MET A 8 -9.61 3.44 -4.03
CA MET A 8 -8.36 2.71 -3.76
C MET A 8 -8.36 1.98 -2.43
N LEU A 9 -9.03 2.51 -1.40
CA LEU A 9 -9.20 1.81 -0.14
C LEU A 9 -9.98 0.50 -0.33
N PHE A 10 -11.13 0.56 -1.02
CA PHE A 10 -11.94 -0.63 -1.30
C PHE A 10 -11.20 -1.62 -2.20
N ALA A 11 -10.52 -1.14 -3.24
CA ALA A 11 -9.74 -1.99 -4.13
C ALA A 11 -8.60 -2.69 -3.37
N THR A 12 -7.91 -2.00 -2.47
CA THR A 12 -6.87 -2.60 -1.62
C THR A 12 -7.45 -3.68 -0.72
N MET A 13 -8.55 -3.37 -0.04
CA MET A 13 -9.25 -4.34 0.81
C MET A 13 -9.69 -5.59 0.04
N TRP A 14 -10.22 -5.41 -1.17
CA TRP A 14 -10.68 -6.50 -2.04
C TRP A 14 -9.52 -7.37 -2.51
N ASN A 15 -8.41 -6.76 -2.94
CA ASN A 15 -7.26 -7.49 -3.50
C ASN A 15 -6.43 -8.22 -2.43
N THR A 16 -6.40 -7.70 -1.20
CA THR A 16 -5.50 -8.22 -0.15
C THR A 16 -6.23 -8.89 1.03
N GLY A 17 -7.54 -8.69 1.16
CA GLY A 17 -8.34 -9.23 2.28
C GLY A 17 -8.01 -8.60 3.64
N ILE A 18 -7.40 -7.41 3.66
CA ILE A 18 -7.06 -6.69 4.89
C ILE A 18 -8.30 -6.15 5.60
N ARG A 19 -8.22 -5.98 6.93
CA ARG A 19 -9.31 -5.39 7.71
C ARG A 19 -9.33 -3.88 7.53
N ILE A 20 -10.51 -3.27 7.69
CA ILE A 20 -10.69 -1.82 7.54
C ILE A 20 -9.80 -0.98 8.47
N GLY A 21 -9.52 -1.46 9.70
CA GLY A 21 -8.61 -0.79 10.62
C GLY A 21 -7.20 -0.71 10.05
N GLU A 22 -6.66 -1.86 9.67
CA GLU A 22 -5.34 -1.99 9.04
C GLU A 22 -5.26 -1.18 7.74
N ALA A 23 -6.30 -1.26 6.89
CA ALA A 23 -6.39 -0.55 5.61
C ALA A 23 -6.31 0.97 5.77
N ARG A 24 -6.90 1.52 6.83
CA ARG A 24 -6.87 2.96 7.11
C ARG A 24 -5.48 3.45 7.55
N THR A 25 -4.66 2.57 8.12
CA THR A 25 -3.29 2.88 8.53
C THR A 25 -2.29 2.78 7.39
N LEU A 26 -2.67 2.21 6.24
CA LEU A 26 -1.78 2.08 5.10
C LEU A 26 -1.43 3.44 4.52
N THR A 27 -0.13 3.67 4.37
CA THR A 27 0.42 4.80 3.64
C THR A 27 0.89 4.33 2.26
N PRO A 28 1.04 5.23 1.26
CA PRO A 28 1.63 4.88 -0.02
C PRO A 28 3.01 4.21 0.09
N GLU A 29 3.77 4.52 1.15
CA GLU A 29 5.09 3.91 1.46
C GLU A 29 5.00 2.45 1.92
N SER A 30 3.80 1.98 2.25
CA SER A 30 3.56 0.60 2.66
C SER A 30 3.49 -0.36 1.47
N PHE A 31 3.46 0.15 0.24
CA PHE A 31 3.36 -0.63 -0.98
C PHE A 31 4.71 -0.70 -1.68
N ASP A 32 5.17 -1.90 -1.97
CA ASP A 32 6.33 -2.15 -2.81
C ASP A 32 5.84 -2.71 -4.16
N LEU A 33 5.86 -1.86 -5.18
CA LEU A 33 5.36 -2.16 -6.53
C LEU A 33 6.49 -2.29 -7.56
N GLU A 34 7.75 -2.00 -7.20
CA GLU A 34 8.87 -1.95 -8.15
C GLU A 34 9.41 -3.34 -8.55
N GLY A 35 8.98 -4.41 -7.86
CA GLY A 35 9.48 -5.76 -8.08
C GLY A 35 8.60 -6.66 -8.98
N LEU A 36 9.19 -7.77 -9.44
CA LEU A 36 8.48 -8.88 -10.13
C LEU A 36 7.36 -9.50 -9.26
N ARG A 37 7.38 -9.25 -7.95
CA ARG A 37 6.37 -9.69 -6.99
C ARG A 37 5.96 -8.50 -6.11
N PRO A 38 4.98 -7.71 -6.53
CA PRO A 38 4.53 -6.58 -5.73
C PRO A 38 3.90 -7.07 -4.42
N PHE A 39 4.13 -6.33 -3.33
CA PHE A 39 3.59 -6.69 -2.01
C PHE A 39 3.19 -5.46 -1.19
N VAL A 40 2.25 -5.67 -0.28
CA VAL A 40 1.83 -4.67 0.71
C VAL A 40 2.33 -5.06 2.08
N ARG A 41 2.98 -4.12 2.75
CA ARG A 41 3.38 -4.23 4.15
C ARG A 41 2.20 -3.79 5.01
N VAL A 42 1.50 -4.76 5.60
CA VAL A 42 0.35 -4.47 6.45
C VAL A 42 0.77 -4.58 7.90
N LEU A 43 0.61 -3.50 8.66
CA LEU A 43 0.77 -3.53 10.10
C LEU A 43 -0.48 -4.14 10.71
N SER A 44 -0.31 -5.22 11.48
CA SER A 44 -1.43 -5.82 12.22
C SER A 44 -1.87 -4.87 13.33
N GLU A 45 -2.96 -4.14 13.08
CA GLU A 45 -3.54 -3.23 14.07
C GLU A 45 -4.13 -4.02 15.24
N LYS A 46 -3.85 -3.55 16.46
CA LYS A 46 -4.22 -4.08 17.78
C LYS A 46 -5.39 -5.07 17.75
N VAL A 47 -5.12 -6.33 18.04
CA VAL A 47 -6.18 -7.28 18.38
C VAL A 47 -6.26 -7.43 19.88
N ARG A 48 -7.48 -7.35 20.44
CA ARG A 48 -7.76 -7.86 21.80
C ARG A 48 -7.09 -9.23 21.95
N ALA A 49 -6.11 -9.32 22.84
CA ALA A 49 -5.26 -10.48 23.00
C ALA A 49 -6.12 -11.75 23.20
N ARG A 50 -6.04 -12.68 22.24
CA ARG A 50 -6.50 -14.07 22.38
C ARG A 50 -5.33 -14.98 21.98
N ARG A 51 -5.19 -16.11 22.67
CA ARG A 51 -4.14 -17.13 22.43
C ARG A 51 -4.09 -17.50 20.94
N GLY A 52 -2.90 -17.44 20.33
CA GLY A 52 -2.62 -17.86 18.95
C GLY A 52 -2.63 -16.75 17.89
N ARG A 53 -2.68 -15.47 18.28
CA ARG A 53 -2.74 -14.35 17.34
C ARG A 53 -1.39 -13.62 17.21
N PRO A 54 -0.92 -13.31 15.98
CA PRO A 54 0.20 -12.42 15.70
C PRO A 54 0.34 -11.25 16.68
N PRO A 55 1.53 -11.03 17.27
CA PRO A 55 1.80 -9.86 18.09
C PRO A 55 1.39 -8.57 17.37
N LYS A 56 0.87 -7.64 18.17
CA LYS A 56 0.59 -6.28 17.74
C LYS A 56 1.86 -5.69 17.11
N ASP A 57 1.70 -5.01 15.97
CA ASP A 57 2.79 -4.40 15.18
C ASP A 57 3.63 -5.41 14.37
N GLU A 58 3.19 -6.66 14.24
CA GLU A 58 3.77 -7.60 13.26
C GLU A 58 3.45 -7.14 11.83
N VAL A 59 4.51 -7.00 11.02
CA VAL A 59 4.40 -6.66 9.61
C VAL A 59 4.15 -7.94 8.83
N ARG A 60 2.95 -8.09 8.27
CA ARG A 60 2.66 -9.16 7.32
C ARG A 60 2.83 -8.64 5.90
N LEU A 61 3.53 -9.40 5.07
CA LEU A 61 3.67 -9.13 3.65
C LEU A 61 2.53 -9.82 2.91
N VAL A 62 1.68 -9.05 2.24
CA VAL A 62 0.61 -9.59 1.41
C VAL A 62 1.01 -9.44 -0.05
N PRO A 63 1.20 -10.53 -0.80
CA PRO A 63 1.51 -10.44 -2.23
C PRO A 63 0.31 -9.88 -2.99
N LEU A 64 0.58 -8.96 -3.92
CA LEU A 64 -0.40 -8.45 -4.86
C LEU A 64 -0.34 -9.29 -6.14
N THR A 65 -1.43 -10.00 -6.44
CA THR A 65 -1.53 -10.88 -7.60
C THR A 65 -2.18 -10.22 -8.82
N ASP A 66 -2.99 -9.19 -8.61
CA ASP A 66 -3.71 -8.50 -9.68
C ASP A 66 -2.87 -7.37 -10.31
N ALA A 67 -2.42 -7.57 -11.54
CA ALA A 67 -1.67 -6.57 -12.31
C ALA A 67 -2.49 -5.31 -12.63
N SER A 68 -3.82 -5.42 -12.78
CA SER A 68 -4.68 -4.27 -13.05
C SER A 68 -4.79 -3.35 -11.82
N PHE A 69 -4.82 -3.94 -10.63
CA PHE A 69 -4.79 -3.22 -9.36
C PHE A 69 -3.44 -2.53 -9.14
N VAL A 70 -2.33 -3.23 -9.42
CA VAL A 70 -0.97 -2.66 -9.30
C VAL A 70 -0.84 -1.40 -10.16
N ARG A 71 -1.25 -1.45 -11.43
CA ARG A 71 -1.22 -0.27 -12.33
C ARG A 71 -2.11 0.88 -11.85
N GLN A 72 -3.29 0.57 -11.31
CA GLN A 72 -4.18 1.59 -10.75
C GLN A 72 -3.59 2.24 -9.50
N MET A 73 -2.93 1.44 -8.66
CA MET A 73 -2.26 1.89 -7.44
C MET A 73 -1.07 2.80 -7.78
N GLU A 74 -0.23 2.42 -8.76
CA GLU A 74 0.86 3.27 -9.28
C GLU A 74 0.34 4.61 -9.78
N SER A 75 -0.71 4.59 -10.62
CA SER A 75 -1.33 5.82 -11.14
C SER A 75 -1.87 6.70 -10.00
N TRP A 76 -2.55 6.11 -9.03
CA TRP A 76 -3.09 6.84 -7.89
C TRP A 76 -2.00 7.43 -6.98
N MET A 77 -0.90 6.72 -6.76
CA MET A 77 0.24 7.24 -5.99
C MET A 77 0.87 8.46 -6.65
N VAL A 78 0.94 8.49 -7.98
CA VAL A 78 1.40 9.66 -8.74
C VAL A 78 0.44 10.84 -8.53
N THR A 79 -0.87 10.61 -8.54
CA THR A 79 -1.88 11.67 -8.38
C THR A 79 -2.06 12.17 -6.94
N THR A 80 -1.89 11.31 -5.94
CA THR A 80 -2.13 11.65 -4.52
C THR A 80 -0.92 12.12 -3.74
N ARG A 81 0.30 11.97 -4.30
CA ARG A 81 1.45 12.68 -3.77
C ARG A 81 1.23 14.19 -3.99
N PRO A 82 1.19 15.02 -2.93
CA PRO A 82 1.10 16.46 -3.09
C PRO A 82 2.31 16.93 -3.90
N ALA A 83 2.08 17.80 -4.88
CA ALA A 83 3.08 18.33 -5.81
C ALA A 83 4.17 19.24 -5.18
N GLY A 84 4.50 19.04 -3.90
CA GLY A 84 5.45 19.84 -3.12
C GLY A 84 6.78 19.13 -2.79
N GLY A 85 7.08 18.00 -3.43
CA GLY A 85 8.29 17.21 -3.15
C GLY A 85 9.05 16.81 -4.40
N ARG A 86 9.33 17.78 -5.29
CA ARG A 86 10.30 17.61 -6.39
C ARG A 86 11.71 17.53 -5.79
N SER A 87 12.06 16.42 -5.15
CA SER A 87 13.45 16.18 -4.75
C SER A 87 14.21 15.63 -5.94
N ARG A 88 15.09 16.47 -6.46
CA ARG A 88 16.19 16.13 -7.37
C ARG A 88 16.95 14.90 -6.86
N MET A 89 16.95 13.83 -7.65
CA MET A 89 17.96 12.75 -7.76
C MET A 89 17.19 11.59 -8.40
N ARG A 90 17.38 11.24 -9.66
CA ARG A 90 18.63 10.72 -10.22
C ARG A 90 18.61 10.91 -11.74
N GLN A 91 19.37 11.87 -12.24
CA GLN A 91 19.93 11.85 -13.59
C GLN A 91 21.32 12.49 -13.51
N CYS A 92 22.30 11.71 -13.02
CA CYS A 92 23.73 11.94 -13.23
C CYS A 92 24.40 10.55 -13.24
N ALA A 93 24.16 9.79 -14.30
CA ALA A 93 24.97 8.64 -14.68
C ALA A 93 24.67 8.34 -16.14
N THR A 94 25.42 8.99 -17.04
CA THR A 94 25.91 8.51 -18.35
C THR A 94 26.40 9.74 -19.14
N GLY A 95 27.70 9.79 -19.45
CA GLY A 95 28.31 10.74 -20.39
C GLY A 95 29.33 11.67 -19.78
#